data_AF-A0A7J9E3H3-F1
#
_entry.id   AF-A0A7J9E3H3-F1
#
_cell.length_a   1.000
_cell.length_b   1.000
_cell.length_c   1.000
_cell.angle_alpha   90.00
_cell.angle_beta   90.00
_cell.angle_gamma   90.00
#
_symmetry.space_group_name_H-M   'P 1'
#
loop_
_entity.id
_entity.type
_entity.pdbx_description
1 polymer ?
#
loop_
_entity_poly.entity_id
_entity_poly.type
_entity_poly.pdbx_seq_one_letter_code
_entity_poly.pdbx_strand_id
1 'polypeptide(L)'
;MEYYQNLAEMYVGNDVSPDFYAWVFPKCDHVAVGTGTVCGKQYIKMYQQGIKQRVKNKIKGGKVIKVEAHPIPEHPRPCSGEGIYFAAKSGRMCGEGIVRASEGGEWMISEDDLKREYLMEWDKKYVSTFRFLDLLQRVFYGSNEAREALVEVCGSEYVQRMTFDSYLYKKLAKGDRWEDLKMVFATFGSLMRCKIVGRDMAAFNL
;
A
#
# COMPACT_ATOMS: atom_id res chain seq x y z
N MET A 1 17.67 4.17 -17.35
CA MET A 1 16.36 3.54 -17.60
C MET A 1 16.44 2.03 -17.65
N GLU A 2 17.47 1.44 -18.28
CA GLU A 2 17.66 -0.03 -18.39
C GLU A 2 17.46 -0.80 -17.08
N TYR A 3 18.10 -0.38 -15.98
CA TYR A 3 17.93 -1.01 -14.65
C TYR A 3 16.46 -1.06 -14.17
N TYR A 4 15.65 -0.06 -14.52
CA TYR A 4 14.27 0.07 -14.05
C TYR A 4 13.23 -0.41 -15.08
N GLN A 5 13.65 -0.95 -16.22
CA GLN A 5 12.74 -1.27 -17.32
C GLN A 5 11.58 -2.19 -16.90
N ASN A 6 11.87 -3.18 -16.04
CA ASN A 6 10.90 -4.16 -15.55
C ASN A 6 10.87 -4.23 -14.01
N LEU A 7 11.23 -3.14 -13.33
CA LEU A 7 11.39 -3.14 -11.87
C LEU A 7 10.77 -1.89 -11.24
N ALA A 8 9.83 -2.11 -10.32
CA ALA A 8 9.38 -1.11 -9.37
C ALA A 8 10.03 -1.39 -8.01
N GLU A 9 10.51 -0.36 -7.33
CA GLU A 9 11.11 -0.49 -6.00
C GLU A 9 10.22 0.19 -4.96
N MET A 10 10.03 -0.47 -3.82
CA MET A 10 9.38 0.07 -2.64
C MET A 10 10.37 0.09 -1.49
N TYR A 11 10.34 1.17 -0.71
CA TYR A 11 11.28 1.45 0.36
C TYR A 11 10.52 1.72 1.66
N VAL A 12 10.88 1.01 2.71
CA VAL A 12 10.35 1.20 4.07
C VAL A 12 11.46 1.71 4.98
N GLY A 13 11.11 2.55 5.95
CA GLY A 13 12.03 3.09 6.96
C GLY A 13 11.73 4.54 7.34
N ASN A 14 11.92 4.89 8.61
CA ASN A 14 11.63 6.22 9.15
C ASN A 14 12.34 7.39 8.43
N ASP A 15 13.51 7.15 7.84
CA ASP A 15 14.27 8.14 7.07
C ASP A 15 13.63 8.48 5.72
N VAL A 16 12.82 7.57 5.17
CA VAL A 16 12.14 7.77 3.88
C VAL A 16 10.63 7.94 4.01
N SER A 17 10.01 7.36 5.04
CA SER A 17 8.59 7.49 5.35
C SER A 17 8.29 6.78 6.70
N PRO A 18 7.79 7.52 7.71
CA PRO A 18 7.62 7.00 9.06
C PRO A 18 6.32 6.23 9.31
N ASP A 19 5.42 6.17 8.32
CA ASP A 19 4.07 5.62 8.47
C ASP A 19 3.48 5.07 7.15
N PHE A 20 4.26 5.16 6.08
CA PHE A 20 3.97 4.66 4.74
C PHE A 20 5.25 4.14 4.07
N TYR A 21 5.34 4.14 2.75
CA TYR A 21 6.55 3.80 2.01
C TYR A 21 6.98 4.89 1.02
N ALA A 22 8.24 4.81 0.60
CA ALA A 22 8.79 5.53 -0.54
C ALA A 22 8.93 4.60 -1.75
N TRP A 23 9.03 5.14 -2.96
CA TRP A 23 9.01 4.34 -4.18
C TRP A 23 9.93 4.87 -5.26
N VAL A 24 10.30 3.96 -6.17
CA VAL A 24 10.80 4.26 -7.52
C VAL A 24 9.95 3.50 -8.52
N PHE A 25 9.12 4.22 -9.27
CA PHE A 25 8.24 3.62 -10.27
C PHE A 25 8.69 4.01 -11.68
N PRO A 26 9.02 3.03 -12.54
CA PRO A 26 9.36 3.32 -13.93
C PRO A 26 8.15 3.87 -14.69
N LYS A 27 8.41 4.83 -15.55
CA LYS A 27 7.53 5.35 -16.60
C LYS A 27 8.12 4.99 -17.96
N CYS A 28 7.44 5.36 -19.04
CA CYS A 28 7.88 5.06 -20.39
C CYS A 28 9.25 5.68 -20.74
N ASP A 29 9.57 6.85 -20.18
CA ASP A 29 10.75 7.65 -20.53
C ASP A 29 11.56 8.14 -19.31
N HIS A 30 11.02 8.02 -18.10
CA HIS A 30 11.66 8.45 -16.85
C HIS A 30 11.30 7.54 -15.67
N VAL A 31 11.81 7.85 -14.47
CA VAL A 31 11.39 7.20 -13.22
C VAL A 31 10.76 8.24 -12.29
N ALA A 32 9.69 7.84 -11.60
CA ALA A 32 9.08 8.62 -10.53
C ALA A 32 9.65 8.18 -9.18
N VAL A 33 10.44 9.04 -8.54
CA VAL A 33 10.98 8.81 -7.19
C VAL A 33 10.16 9.63 -6.20
N GLY A 34 9.51 8.97 -5.25
CA GLY A 34 8.57 9.63 -4.35
C GLY A 34 8.51 9.03 -2.96
N THR A 35 7.79 9.72 -2.09
CA THR A 35 7.50 9.32 -0.71
C THR A 35 6.13 9.83 -0.31
N GLY A 36 5.49 9.17 0.65
CA GLY A 36 4.23 9.59 1.25
C GLY A 36 4.34 9.56 2.77
N THR A 37 3.54 10.39 3.43
CA THR A 37 3.36 10.34 4.88
C THR A 37 1.99 10.91 5.24
N VAL A 38 1.44 10.44 6.35
CA VAL A 38 0.16 10.85 6.90
C VAL A 38 0.38 11.73 8.14
N CYS A 39 1.26 11.30 9.05
CA CYS A 39 1.56 11.98 10.30
C CYS A 39 2.68 13.03 10.18
N GLY A 40 3.60 12.87 9.22
CA GLY A 40 4.82 13.67 9.12
C GLY A 40 4.82 14.72 8.01
N LYS A 41 3.66 15.28 7.65
CA LYS A 41 3.50 16.16 6.46
C LYS A 41 4.50 17.32 6.43
N GLN A 42 4.79 17.92 7.59
CA GLN A 42 5.78 18.99 7.73
C GLN A 42 7.21 18.56 7.40
N TYR A 43 7.52 17.26 7.50
CA TYR A 43 8.84 16.68 7.23
C TYR A 43 8.94 16.07 5.83
N ILE A 44 7.94 16.25 4.95
CA ILE A 44 7.92 15.62 3.61
C ILE A 44 9.17 15.91 2.78
N LYS A 45 9.78 17.10 2.93
CA LYS A 45 11.04 17.44 2.25
C LYS A 45 12.22 16.61 2.75
N MET A 46 12.29 16.33 4.05
CA MET A 46 13.31 15.46 4.64
C MET A 46 13.17 14.04 4.10
N TYR A 47 11.95 13.50 4.08
CA TYR A 47 11.68 12.17 3.51
C TYR A 47 12.01 12.08 2.02
N GLN A 48 11.73 13.14 1.25
CA GLN A 48 12.11 13.23 -0.15
C GLN A 48 13.63 13.19 -0.33
N GLN A 49 14.39 13.84 0.57
CA GLN A 49 15.86 13.76 0.56
C GLN A 49 16.34 12.34 0.93
N GLY A 50 15.71 11.70 1.92
CA GLY A 50 16.01 10.33 2.33
C GLY A 50 15.92 9.35 1.16
N ILE A 51 14.80 9.33 0.43
CA ILE A 51 14.66 8.43 -0.71
C ILE A 51 15.66 8.74 -1.82
N LYS A 52 15.90 10.04 -2.13
CA LYS A 52 16.93 10.46 -3.11
C LYS A 52 18.31 9.95 -2.73
N GLN A 53 18.64 9.94 -1.44
CA GLN A 53 19.90 9.40 -0.95
C GLN A 53 19.97 7.87 -1.10
N ARG A 54 18.91 7.14 -0.75
CA ARG A 54 18.84 5.67 -0.92
C ARG A 54 19.01 5.23 -2.38
N VAL A 55 18.53 6.02 -3.34
CA VAL A 55 18.59 5.68 -4.78
C VAL A 55 19.73 6.38 -5.52
N LYS A 56 20.56 7.17 -4.84
CA LYS A 56 21.55 8.10 -5.45
C LYS A 56 22.39 7.48 -6.56
N ASN A 57 22.90 6.27 -6.34
CA ASN A 57 23.74 5.58 -7.32
C ASN A 57 22.94 5.11 -8.55
N LYS A 58 21.69 4.71 -8.36
CA LYS A 58 20.80 4.17 -9.42
C LYS A 58 20.26 5.27 -10.33
N ILE A 59 20.13 6.50 -9.82
CA ILE A 59 19.65 7.67 -10.59
C ILE A 59 20.78 8.63 -11.01
N LYS A 60 22.04 8.21 -10.86
CA LYS A 60 23.21 9.03 -11.17
C LYS A 60 23.16 9.52 -12.62
N GLY A 61 23.37 10.82 -12.83
CA GLY A 61 23.30 11.47 -14.15
C GLY A 61 21.89 11.83 -14.61
N GLY A 62 20.85 11.43 -13.87
CA GLY A 62 19.47 11.86 -14.13
C GLY A 62 19.26 13.35 -13.82
N LYS A 63 18.27 13.95 -14.48
CA LYS A 63 17.83 15.34 -14.24
C LYS A 63 16.43 15.33 -13.64
N VAL A 64 16.17 16.24 -12.69
CA VAL A 64 14.83 16.45 -12.17
C VAL A 64 14.02 17.22 -13.21
N ILE A 65 12.96 16.61 -13.72
CA ILE A 65 12.08 17.21 -14.73
C ILE A 65 10.81 17.83 -14.12
N LYS A 66 10.35 17.30 -12.97
CA LYS A 66 9.15 17.77 -12.27
C LYS A 66 9.24 17.42 -10.79
N VAL A 67 8.68 18.28 -9.94
CA VAL A 67 8.43 18.01 -8.52
C VAL A 67 6.99 18.36 -8.23
N GLU A 68 6.24 17.41 -7.69
CA GLU A 68 4.83 17.58 -7.35
C GLU A 68 4.52 16.91 -6.01
N ALA A 69 3.47 17.39 -5.34
CA ALA A 69 2.95 16.84 -4.11
C ALA A 69 1.44 17.05 -4.06
N HIS A 70 0.69 16.03 -3.65
CA HIS A 70 -0.76 16.07 -3.59
C HIS A 70 -1.24 15.40 -2.30
N PRO A 71 -2.28 15.95 -1.64
CA PRO A 71 -2.92 15.26 -0.52
C PRO A 71 -3.65 14.01 -1.03
N ILE A 72 -3.51 12.90 -0.30
CA ILE A 72 -4.24 11.65 -0.56
C ILE A 72 -5.19 11.42 0.63
N PRO A 73 -6.50 11.16 0.40
CA PRO A 73 -7.49 10.93 1.47
C PRO A 73 -7.05 9.85 2.45
N GLU A 74 -7.32 10.02 3.75
CA GLU A 74 -6.77 9.19 4.82
C GLU A 74 -7.47 7.84 5.02
N HIS A 75 -8.80 7.85 4.96
CA HIS A 75 -9.63 6.67 5.17
C HIS A 75 -10.88 6.67 4.26
N PRO A 76 -11.31 5.48 3.79
CA PRO A 76 -10.60 4.21 3.81
C PRO A 76 -9.50 4.18 2.73
N ARG A 77 -8.31 3.66 3.06
CA ARG A 77 -7.22 3.47 2.11
C ARG A 77 -6.75 2.01 2.06
N PRO A 78 -6.44 1.48 0.87
CA PRO A 78 -5.62 0.27 0.77
C PRO A 78 -4.19 0.56 1.25
N CYS A 79 -3.52 -0.41 1.87
CA CYS A 79 -2.09 -0.32 2.24
C CYS A 79 -1.17 0.09 1.08
N SER A 80 -1.56 -0.21 -0.16
CA SER A 80 -0.80 0.11 -1.37
C SER A 80 -0.98 1.55 -1.87
N GLY A 81 -1.81 2.38 -1.22
CA GLY A 81 -2.07 3.76 -1.67
C GLY A 81 -2.71 3.88 -3.07
N GLU A 82 -3.16 2.79 -3.69
CA GLU A 82 -3.79 2.84 -5.01
C GLU A 82 -5.19 3.44 -4.94
N GLY A 83 -5.34 4.68 -5.41
CA GLY A 83 -6.66 5.30 -5.59
C GLY A 83 -7.31 5.02 -6.95
N ILE A 84 -6.50 4.84 -8.00
CA ILE A 84 -6.97 4.83 -9.40
C ILE A 84 -7.95 3.68 -9.66
N TYR A 85 -7.57 2.45 -9.30
CA TYR A 85 -8.44 1.28 -9.48
C TYR A 85 -9.77 1.45 -8.73
N PHE A 86 -9.71 1.80 -7.44
CA PHE A 86 -10.90 1.89 -6.60
C PHE A 86 -11.82 3.03 -7.02
N ALA A 87 -11.28 4.17 -7.45
CA ALA A 87 -12.07 5.27 -8.00
C ALA A 87 -12.78 4.84 -9.30
N ALA A 88 -12.06 4.24 -10.24
CA ALA A 88 -12.66 3.76 -11.50
C ALA A 88 -13.71 2.66 -11.24
N LYS A 89 -13.41 1.72 -10.34
CA LYS A 89 -14.32 0.62 -10.02
C LYS A 89 -15.56 1.09 -9.26
N SER A 90 -15.40 2.04 -8.34
CA SER A 90 -16.49 2.71 -7.63
C SER A 90 -17.42 3.41 -8.61
N GLY A 91 -16.88 4.21 -9.54
CA GLY A 91 -17.67 4.88 -10.58
C GLY A 91 -18.45 3.89 -11.45
N ARG A 92 -17.82 2.78 -11.85
CA ARG A 92 -18.50 1.72 -12.61
C ARG A 92 -19.65 1.09 -11.81
N MET A 93 -19.41 0.73 -10.54
CA MET A 93 -20.42 0.10 -9.69
C MET A 93 -21.58 1.05 -9.40
N CYS A 94 -21.31 2.34 -9.22
CA CYS A 94 -22.33 3.37 -9.07
C CYS A 94 -23.20 3.45 -10.34
N GLY A 95 -22.59 3.52 -11.53
CA GLY A 95 -23.33 3.52 -12.80
C GLY A 95 -24.18 2.26 -13.00
N GLU A 96 -23.63 1.07 -12.72
CA GLU A 96 -24.37 -0.19 -12.76
C GLU A 96 -25.54 -0.20 -11.75
N GLY A 97 -25.36 0.39 -10.56
CA GLY A 97 -26.40 0.54 -9.55
C GLY A 97 -27.52 1.47 -9.99
N ILE A 98 -27.19 2.60 -10.62
CA ILE A 98 -28.18 3.55 -11.19
C ILE A 98 -29.03 2.86 -12.26
N VAL A 99 -28.42 2.09 -13.16
CA VAL A 99 -29.16 1.38 -14.22
C VAL A 99 -30.11 0.33 -13.63
N ARG A 100 -29.69 -0.41 -12.59
CA ARG A 100 -30.58 -1.35 -11.88
C ARG A 100 -31.73 -0.65 -11.17
N ALA A 101 -31.42 0.40 -10.40
CA ALA A 101 -32.39 1.14 -9.62
C ALA A 101 -33.44 1.85 -10.48
N SER A 102 -33.05 2.34 -11.65
CA SER A 102 -33.95 3.03 -12.58
C SER A 102 -34.74 2.09 -13.50
N GLU A 103 -34.58 0.77 -13.37
CA GLU A 103 -35.10 -0.24 -14.33
C GLU A 103 -34.72 0.10 -15.79
N GLY A 104 -33.47 0.53 -16.02
CA GLY A 104 -33.00 0.95 -17.33
C GLY A 104 -33.46 2.34 -17.77
N GLY A 105 -33.98 3.16 -16.85
CA GLY A 105 -34.39 4.54 -17.09
C GLY A 105 -35.90 4.79 -17.05
N GLU A 106 -36.69 3.78 -16.71
CA GLU A 106 -38.15 3.90 -16.57
C GLU A 106 -38.56 4.71 -15.32
N TRP A 107 -37.72 4.69 -14.27
CA TRP A 107 -38.03 5.36 -13.00
C TRP A 107 -36.91 6.31 -12.52
N MET A 108 -37.33 7.38 -11.85
CA MET A 108 -36.43 8.27 -11.13
C MET A 108 -35.96 7.60 -9.84
N ILE A 109 -34.65 7.56 -9.64
CA ILE A 109 -34.03 6.93 -8.47
C ILE A 109 -33.98 7.86 -7.26
N SER A 110 -34.00 7.27 -6.06
CA SER A 110 -33.79 7.95 -4.79
C SER A 110 -32.40 7.68 -4.20
N GLU A 111 -32.06 8.37 -3.12
CA GLU A 111 -30.84 8.10 -2.35
C GLU A 111 -30.83 6.67 -1.77
N ASP A 112 -31.99 6.16 -1.35
CA ASP A 112 -32.08 4.82 -0.76
C ASP A 112 -31.83 3.72 -1.79
N ASP A 113 -32.15 3.97 -3.05
CA ASP A 113 -31.78 3.06 -4.14
C ASP A 113 -30.26 3.03 -4.37
N LEU A 114 -29.57 4.17 -4.27
CA LEU A 114 -28.11 4.20 -4.33
C LEU A 114 -27.45 3.51 -3.13
N LYS A 115 -28.02 3.66 -1.94
CA LYS A 115 -27.56 2.94 -0.74
C LYS A 115 -27.66 1.43 -0.95
N ARG A 116 -28.78 0.95 -1.50
CA ARG A 116 -29.03 -0.48 -1.75
C ARG A 116 -28.22 -1.03 -2.91
N GLU A 117 -28.30 -0.41 -4.08
CA GLU A 117 -27.76 -0.96 -5.32
C GLU A 117 -26.27 -0.70 -5.54
N TYR A 118 -25.71 0.33 -4.88
CA TYR A 118 -24.30 0.69 -4.99
C TYR A 118 -23.54 0.53 -3.67
N LEU A 119 -23.90 1.27 -2.62
CA LEU A 119 -23.09 1.32 -1.39
C LEU A 119 -23.05 -0.03 -0.66
N MET A 120 -24.19 -0.71 -0.53
CA MET A 120 -24.26 -2.03 0.09
C MET A 120 -23.42 -3.08 -0.66
N GLU A 121 -23.48 -3.06 -2.00
CA GLU A 121 -22.68 -3.97 -2.84
C GLU A 121 -21.19 -3.64 -2.82
N TRP A 122 -20.82 -2.35 -2.72
CA TRP A 122 -19.45 -1.92 -2.48
C TRP A 122 -18.94 -2.45 -1.13
N ASP A 123 -19.71 -2.24 -0.08
CA ASP A 123 -19.32 -2.60 1.28
C ASP A 123 -19.15 -4.11 1.43
N LYS A 124 -20.12 -4.87 0.92
CA LYS A 124 -20.07 -6.34 0.85
C LYS A 124 -18.81 -6.85 0.18
N LYS A 125 -18.30 -6.13 -0.82
CA LYS A 125 -17.14 -6.55 -1.60
C LYS A 125 -15.81 -6.12 -0.99
N TYR A 126 -15.72 -4.92 -0.43
CA TYR A 126 -14.43 -4.30 -0.12
C TYR A 126 -14.20 -3.95 1.35
N VAL A 127 -15.23 -3.82 2.20
CA VAL A 127 -15.05 -3.41 3.60
C VAL A 127 -14.17 -4.38 4.38
N SER A 128 -14.34 -5.70 4.18
CA SER A 128 -13.49 -6.71 4.82
C SER A 128 -12.02 -6.57 4.41
N THR A 129 -11.78 -6.32 3.12
CA THR A 129 -10.44 -6.11 2.58
C THR A 129 -9.81 -4.85 3.16
N PHE A 130 -10.55 -3.73 3.21
CA PHE A 130 -10.03 -2.48 3.79
C PHE A 130 -9.73 -2.61 5.29
N ARG A 131 -10.58 -3.28 6.06
CA ARG A 131 -10.32 -3.54 7.48
C ARG A 131 -9.09 -4.39 7.71
N PHE A 132 -8.90 -5.42 6.87
CA PHE A 132 -7.71 -6.26 6.93
C PHE A 132 -6.43 -5.48 6.60
N LEU A 133 -6.47 -4.66 5.54
CA LEU A 133 -5.34 -3.80 5.18
C LEU A 133 -5.03 -2.78 6.28
N ASP A 134 -6.04 -2.11 6.85
CA ASP A 134 -5.84 -1.17 7.96
C ASP A 134 -5.15 -1.84 9.17
N LEU A 135 -5.51 -3.09 9.49
CA LEU A 135 -4.84 -3.87 10.52
C LEU A 135 -3.37 -4.13 10.18
N LEU A 136 -3.07 -4.60 8.96
CA LEU A 136 -1.69 -4.82 8.53
C LEU A 136 -0.88 -3.53 8.59
N GLN A 137 -1.46 -2.40 8.18
CA GLN A 137 -0.79 -1.11 8.24
C GLN A 137 -0.40 -0.76 9.69
N ARG A 138 -1.34 -0.89 10.64
CA ARG A 138 -1.09 -0.60 12.05
C ARG A 138 0.00 -1.50 12.66
N VAL A 139 0.05 -2.76 12.27
CA VAL A 139 1.05 -3.71 12.79
C VAL A 139 2.44 -3.42 12.23
N PHE A 140 2.58 -3.28 10.91
CA PHE A 140 3.89 -3.25 10.26
C PHE A 140 4.47 -1.85 10.12
N TYR A 141 3.64 -0.81 10.01
CA TYR A 141 4.11 0.57 9.85
C TYR A 141 4.20 1.34 11.19
N GLY A 142 4.17 0.64 12.33
CA GLY A 142 4.32 1.27 13.65
C GLY A 142 5.78 1.56 14.05
N SER A 143 6.74 0.76 13.59
CA SER A 143 8.16 0.91 13.93
C SER A 143 9.08 0.37 12.83
N ASN A 144 10.38 0.69 12.88
CA ASN A 144 11.34 0.16 11.90
C ASN A 144 11.52 -1.35 12.06
N GLU A 145 11.52 -1.87 13.28
CA GLU A 145 11.65 -3.31 13.55
C GLU A 145 10.48 -4.09 12.92
N ALA A 146 9.27 -3.54 13.00
CA ALA A 146 8.10 -4.14 12.38
C ALA A 146 8.18 -4.08 10.84
N ARG A 147 8.77 -3.03 10.26
CA ARG A 147 9.00 -2.93 8.81
C ARG A 147 10.05 -3.90 8.32
N GLU A 148 11.14 -4.07 9.05
CA GLU A 148 12.14 -5.10 8.71
C GLU A 148 11.52 -6.49 8.77
N ALA A 149 10.66 -6.74 9.77
CA ALA A 149 9.92 -8.00 9.82
C ALA A 149 8.96 -8.18 8.63
N LEU A 150 8.30 -7.11 8.18
CA LEU A 150 7.50 -7.13 6.95
C LEU A 150 8.36 -7.50 5.73
N VAL A 151 9.55 -6.90 5.60
CA VAL A 151 10.48 -7.19 4.49
C VAL A 151 10.93 -8.66 4.53
N GLU A 152 11.27 -9.19 5.71
CA GLU A 152 11.64 -10.60 5.88
C GLU A 152 10.50 -11.53 5.46
N VAL A 153 9.27 -11.25 5.91
CA VAL A 153 8.07 -12.03 5.57
C VAL A 153 7.77 -11.96 4.07
N CYS A 154 7.94 -10.80 3.44
CA CYS A 154 7.82 -10.63 1.99
C CYS A 154 8.88 -11.39 1.18
N GLY A 155 9.94 -11.90 1.81
CA GLY A 155 10.91 -12.79 1.17
C GLY A 155 10.35 -14.19 0.86
N SER A 156 9.23 -14.58 1.46
CA SER A 156 8.58 -15.87 1.22
C SER A 156 7.80 -15.89 -0.10
N GLU A 157 8.04 -16.90 -0.94
CA GLU A 157 7.31 -17.10 -2.20
C GLU A 157 5.80 -17.23 -1.97
N TYR A 158 5.39 -17.89 -0.87
CA TYR A 158 3.99 -18.00 -0.50
C TYR A 158 3.37 -16.62 -0.24
N VAL A 159 4.05 -15.79 0.56
CA VAL A 159 3.58 -14.43 0.89
C VAL A 159 3.53 -13.57 -0.36
N GLN A 160 4.54 -13.68 -1.23
CA GLN A 160 4.56 -12.97 -2.51
C GLN A 160 3.36 -13.36 -3.36
N ARG A 161 3.10 -14.67 -3.56
CA ARG A 161 1.95 -15.14 -4.33
C ARG A 161 0.63 -14.62 -3.75
N MET A 162 0.43 -14.79 -2.43
CA MET A 162 -0.77 -14.31 -1.75
C MET A 162 -0.95 -12.80 -1.88
N THR A 163 0.14 -12.04 -1.78
CA THR A 163 0.13 -10.58 -1.93
C THR A 163 -0.19 -10.19 -3.36
N PHE A 164 0.47 -10.77 -4.36
CA PHE A 164 0.26 -10.47 -5.77
C PHE A 164 -1.13 -10.87 -6.24
N ASP A 165 -1.62 -12.06 -5.87
CA ASP A 165 -2.99 -12.47 -6.18
C ASP A 165 -4.00 -11.53 -5.55
N SER A 166 -3.78 -11.16 -4.28
CA SER A 166 -4.67 -10.22 -3.60
C SER A 166 -4.64 -8.83 -4.21
N TYR A 167 -3.45 -8.40 -4.65
CA TYR A 167 -3.22 -7.11 -5.28
C TYR A 167 -3.78 -7.03 -6.70
N LEU A 168 -3.56 -8.04 -7.54
CA LEU A 168 -3.99 -8.03 -8.95
C LEU A 168 -5.50 -8.22 -9.06
N TYR A 169 -6.08 -9.12 -8.26
CA TYR A 169 -7.51 -9.44 -8.33
C TYR A 169 -8.37 -8.66 -7.34
N LYS A 170 -7.74 -7.88 -6.44
CA LYS A 170 -8.39 -7.02 -5.43
C LYS A 170 -9.39 -7.79 -4.57
N LYS A 171 -9.03 -9.03 -4.20
CA LYS A 171 -9.76 -9.94 -3.33
C LYS A 171 -8.75 -10.64 -2.44
N LEU A 172 -9.09 -10.94 -1.20
CA LEU A 172 -8.21 -11.76 -0.36
C LEU A 172 -7.98 -13.12 -1.04
N ALA A 173 -6.72 -13.41 -1.36
CA ALA A 173 -6.33 -14.68 -1.94
C ALA A 173 -6.75 -15.82 -1.01
N LYS A 174 -7.15 -16.94 -1.60
CA LYS A 174 -7.47 -18.15 -0.84
C LYS A 174 -6.17 -18.86 -0.50
N GLY A 175 -5.77 -18.76 0.76
CA GLY A 175 -4.56 -19.39 1.27
C GLY A 175 -4.73 -20.87 1.53
N ASP A 176 -3.60 -21.55 1.65
CA ASP A 176 -3.55 -22.87 2.26
C ASP A 176 -3.47 -22.70 3.78
N ARG A 177 -4.30 -23.42 4.54
CA ARG A 177 -4.41 -23.22 6.00
C ARG A 177 -3.10 -23.50 6.74
N TRP A 178 -2.28 -24.41 6.23
CA TRP A 178 -1.00 -24.77 6.84
C TRP A 178 0.07 -23.71 6.53
N GLU A 179 0.12 -23.23 5.30
CA GLU A 179 1.00 -22.13 4.90
C GLU A 179 0.62 -20.80 5.58
N ASP A 180 -0.67 -20.52 5.79
CA ASP A 180 -1.14 -19.37 6.55
C ASP A 180 -0.66 -19.43 8.01
N LEU A 181 -0.75 -20.60 8.65
CA LEU A 181 -0.21 -20.80 10.00
C LEU A 181 1.29 -20.59 10.04
N LYS A 182 2.05 -21.17 9.09
CA LYS A 182 3.50 -20.94 8.97
C LYS A 182 3.83 -19.47 8.80
N MET A 183 3.11 -18.75 7.94
CA MET A 183 3.28 -17.31 7.74
C MET A 183 3.06 -16.55 9.04
N VAL A 184 2.00 -16.86 9.80
CA VAL A 184 1.73 -16.22 11.10
C VAL A 184 2.88 -16.50 12.08
N PHE A 185 3.31 -17.75 12.23
CA PHE A 185 4.44 -18.09 13.12
C PHE A 185 5.74 -17.42 12.68
N ALA A 186 6.05 -17.41 11.38
CA ALA A 186 7.21 -16.73 10.83
C ALA A 186 7.16 -15.21 11.10
N THR A 187 5.99 -14.60 10.94
CA THR A 187 5.76 -13.19 11.25
C THR A 187 6.00 -12.89 12.73
N PHE A 188 5.45 -13.71 13.64
CA PHE A 188 5.70 -13.57 15.07
C PHE A 188 7.18 -13.75 15.43
N GLY A 189 7.83 -14.77 14.86
CA GLY A 189 9.26 -15.02 15.06
C GLY A 189 10.14 -13.87 14.56
N SER A 190 9.84 -13.33 13.38
CA SER A 190 10.53 -12.18 12.80
C SER A 190 10.33 -10.92 13.65
N LEU A 191 9.09 -10.60 14.03
CA LEU A 191 8.79 -9.47 14.93
C LEU A 191 9.52 -9.58 16.27
N MET A 192 9.58 -10.77 16.87
CA MET A 192 10.33 -11.00 18.12
C MET A 192 11.82 -10.80 17.92
N ARG A 193 12.40 -11.33 16.84
CA ARG A 193 13.82 -11.18 16.51
C ARG A 193 14.19 -9.72 16.25
N CYS A 194 13.41 -9.02 15.43
CA CYS A 194 13.64 -7.61 15.12
C CYS A 194 13.46 -6.72 16.35
N LYS A 195 12.53 -7.03 17.27
CA LYS A 195 12.42 -6.33 18.56
C LYS A 195 13.63 -6.54 19.46
N ILE A 196 14.18 -7.75 19.51
CA ILE A 196 15.39 -8.05 20.28
C ILE A 196 16.58 -7.29 19.69
N VAL A 197 16.80 -7.41 18.38
CA VAL A 197 17.89 -6.71 17.67
C VAL A 197 17.77 -5.19 17.78
N GLY A 198 16.55 -4.63 17.67
CA GLY A 198 16.30 -3.21 17.85
C GLY A 198 16.62 -2.73 19.27
N ARG A 199 16.33 -3.55 20.29
CA ARG A 199 16.68 -3.26 21.68
C ARG A 199 18.19 -3.29 21.92
N ASP A 200 18.90 -4.23 21.29
CA ASP A 200 20.36 -4.31 21.38
C ASP A 200 21.02 -3.11 20.68
N MET A 201 20.57 -2.72 19.48
CA MET A 201 21.09 -1.54 18.79
C MET A 201 20.81 -0.23 19.54
N ALA A 202 19.69 -0.11 20.24
CA ALA A 202 19.40 1.04 21.09
C ALA A 202 20.32 1.08 22.33
N ALA A 203 20.70 -0.08 22.87
CA ALA A 203 21.64 -0.18 23.99
C ALA A 203 23.10 0.09 23.57
N PHE A 204 23.47 -0.15 22.31
CA PHE A 204 24.80 0.15 21.76
C PHE A 204 24.97 1.61 21.29
N ASN A 205 23.89 2.37 21.15
CA ASN A 205 23.91 3.79 20.75
C ASN A 205 23.75 4.75 21.95
N LEU A 206 23.89 4.25 23.18
CA LEU A 206 24.02 5.00 24.44
C LEU A 206 25.46 4.90 24.94
#